data_AF-Q4DL80-F1
#
_entry.id   AF-Q4DL80-F1
#
_cell.length_a   1.000
_cell.length_b   1.000
_cell.length_c   1.000
_cell.angle_alpha   90.00
_cell.angle_beta   90.00
_cell.angle_gamma   90.00
#
_symmetry.space_group_name_H-M   'P 1'
#
loop_
_entity.id
_entity.type
_entity.pdbx_description
1 polymer ?
#
loop_
_entity_poly.entity_id
_entity_poly.type
_entity_poly.pdbx_seq_one_letter_code
_entity_poly.pdbx_strand_id
1 'polypeptide(L)'
;MSGGSASASEAYVRPSPTPAPSVNFTSGDTPPTPTRSTPAAAAAANFTAWAASKNGRGEERKAVAAAVAADVRGTVEYRAAWDVELWKAIQAARLRRQLEEQKKRALAALAKFVKLREQQATERCELREREIGRREQRLVEEEKQMEKRKWRLAEMEKDMQHMRQQLADARRRAEAEAQAEVKRAKEDAAHAVALQEQRIQAAEAQTKRAEERLQQAQRDYLALSEEFHRFRTRELAGPSEKATSVETRLRREFAVEQQALQDRLERRHMEREEQLTRRCRELEEENKRLTALATKRKEQMRRTAEEVEQLISAKKKIEHRLRRKSAIDATAGVTDTLKKKKELAVGDVISKVPAADVAPVAKEVERLRSERRIILEGSAGALDQDSDVVRCLDARINELLERLQSRGYAL
;
A
#
# COMPACT_ATOMS: atom_id res chain seq x y z
N MET A 1 10.10 36.70 19.22
CA MET A 1 9.15 37.28 18.25
C MET A 1 8.40 36.15 17.57
N SER A 2 7.14 36.39 17.19
CA SER A 2 6.12 35.36 16.92
C SER A 2 5.76 34.53 18.16
N GLY A 3 4.50 34.31 18.54
CA GLY A 3 3.23 34.75 17.93
C GLY A 3 2.57 33.62 17.14
N GLY A 4 1.46 33.11 17.65
CA GLY A 4 0.82 31.85 17.21
C GLY A 4 0.06 31.23 18.37
N SER A 5 -1.00 31.89 18.88
CA SER A 5 -2.38 31.81 18.37
C SER A 5 -3.12 30.57 18.91
N ALA A 6 -4.16 30.81 19.70
CA ALA A 6 -4.93 29.75 20.35
C ALA A 6 -5.76 28.95 19.33
N SER A 7 -5.85 27.63 19.54
CA SER A 7 -6.93 26.81 18.99
C SER A 7 -7.95 26.56 20.09
N ALA A 8 -9.15 27.13 19.96
CA ALA A 8 -10.24 26.88 20.88
C ALA A 8 -10.79 25.47 20.67
N SER A 9 -10.61 24.59 21.65
CA SER A 9 -11.21 23.26 21.65
C SER A 9 -12.69 23.36 22.04
N GLU A 10 -13.57 23.54 21.06
CA GLU A 10 -15.02 23.51 21.27
C GLU A 10 -15.46 22.13 21.78
N ALA A 11 -15.74 22.04 23.08
CA ALA A 11 -16.29 20.84 23.69
C ALA A 11 -17.76 20.68 23.26
N TYR A 12 -17.99 19.87 22.23
CA TYR A 12 -19.32 19.65 21.65
C TYR A 12 -20.25 18.92 22.62
N VAL A 13 -20.97 19.67 23.45
CA VAL A 13 -21.91 19.13 24.47
C VAL A 13 -23.04 18.39 23.77
N ARG A 14 -22.98 17.06 23.82
CA ARG A 14 -23.99 16.17 23.23
C ARG A 14 -25.34 16.38 23.94
N PRO A 15 -26.41 16.79 23.24
CA PRO A 15 -27.70 17.01 23.88
C PRO A 15 -28.25 15.69 24.47
N SER A 16 -28.71 15.75 25.71
CA SER A 16 -29.36 14.64 26.40
C SER A 16 -30.75 14.36 25.79
N PRO A 17 -31.18 13.09 25.70
CA PRO A 17 -32.46 12.74 25.09
C PRO A 17 -33.62 13.24 25.96
N THR A 18 -34.55 13.98 25.35
CA THR A 18 -35.81 14.34 26.00
C THR A 18 -36.68 13.10 26.23
N PRO A 19 -37.33 12.96 27.40
CA PRO A 19 -38.12 11.77 27.71
C PRO A 19 -39.39 11.71 26.85
N ALA A 20 -39.73 10.50 26.40
CA ALA A 20 -40.98 10.26 25.68
C ALA A 20 -42.21 10.46 26.59
N PRO A 21 -43.32 11.02 26.08
CA PRO A 21 -44.54 11.19 26.87
C PRO A 21 -45.17 9.83 27.18
N SER A 22 -45.15 9.45 28.46
CA SER A 22 -45.88 8.28 28.95
C SER A 22 -47.38 8.53 28.82
N VAL A 23 -48.01 7.90 27.84
CA VAL A 23 -49.46 8.00 27.62
C VAL A 23 -50.16 7.20 28.71
N ASN A 24 -50.73 7.89 29.71
CA ASN A 24 -51.44 7.26 30.81
C ASN A 24 -52.73 6.56 30.34
N PHE A 25 -52.60 5.28 29.98
CA PHE A 25 -53.70 4.34 29.83
C PHE A 25 -54.28 4.00 31.22
N THR A 26 -55.21 4.84 31.68
CA THR A 26 -56.14 4.48 32.76
C THR A 26 -57.56 4.69 32.26
N SER A 27 -58.19 3.60 31.85
CA SER A 27 -59.57 3.56 31.34
C SER A 27 -60.55 4.19 32.34
N GLY A 28 -61.45 5.03 31.84
CA GLY A 28 -62.53 5.61 32.63
C GLY A 28 -63.66 4.60 32.90
N ASP A 29 -63.40 3.56 33.68
CA ASP A 29 -64.41 2.57 34.08
C ASP A 29 -65.52 3.27 34.88
N THR A 30 -66.67 3.44 34.23
CA THR A 30 -67.80 4.25 34.70
C THR A 30 -69.12 3.55 34.36
N PRO A 31 -70.12 3.66 35.24
CA PRO A 31 -70.15 2.94 36.51
C PRO A 31 -70.97 1.65 36.40
N PRO A 32 -70.72 0.63 37.25
CA PRO A 32 -71.58 -0.54 37.33
C PRO A 32 -72.99 -0.11 37.75
N THR A 33 -74.00 -0.49 36.95
CA THR A 33 -75.41 -0.25 37.30
C THR A 33 -75.74 -1.05 38.58
N PRO A 34 -76.35 -0.43 39.61
CA PRO A 34 -76.54 -1.07 40.91
C PRO A 34 -77.58 -2.19 40.86
N THR A 35 -77.13 -3.40 40.56
CA THR A 35 -77.96 -4.60 40.67
C THR A 35 -78.20 -4.96 42.13
N ARG A 36 -79.47 -5.07 42.52
CA ARG A 36 -79.96 -6.04 43.51
C ARG A 36 -79.42 -5.84 44.95
N SER A 37 -79.94 -4.84 45.66
CA SER A 37 -80.10 -4.92 47.12
C SER A 37 -81.39 -5.67 47.46
N THR A 38 -81.30 -6.97 47.74
CA THR A 38 -82.43 -7.78 48.23
C THR A 38 -82.50 -7.76 49.76
N PRO A 39 -83.45 -7.04 50.40
CA PRO A 39 -83.82 -7.34 51.78
C PRO A 39 -84.54 -8.69 51.82
N ALA A 40 -83.96 -9.67 52.51
CA ALA A 40 -84.54 -11.00 52.63
C ALA A 40 -85.55 -11.11 53.79
N ALA A 41 -86.52 -12.00 53.62
CA ALA A 41 -87.17 -12.79 54.67
C ALA A 41 -87.45 -12.12 56.05
N ALA A 42 -88.49 -11.28 56.13
CA ALA A 42 -89.02 -10.78 57.41
C ALA A 42 -90.57 -10.67 57.50
N ALA A 43 -91.33 -11.32 56.60
CA ALA A 43 -92.80 -11.22 56.58
C ALA A 43 -93.55 -12.51 56.15
N ALA A 44 -92.86 -13.66 56.10
CA ALA A 44 -93.38 -14.88 55.48
C ALA A 44 -94.50 -15.62 56.26
N ALA A 45 -94.78 -15.23 57.51
CA ALA A 45 -95.71 -15.96 58.38
C ALA A 45 -97.19 -15.53 58.26
N ASN A 46 -97.48 -14.22 58.15
CA ASN A 46 -98.85 -13.71 58.29
C ASN A 46 -99.60 -13.40 56.97
N PHE A 47 -98.93 -13.46 55.81
CA PHE A 47 -99.58 -13.11 54.54
C PHE A 47 -100.25 -14.30 53.84
N THR A 48 -99.93 -15.54 54.17
CA THR A 48 -100.54 -16.75 53.56
C THR A 48 -102.05 -16.84 53.85
N ALA A 49 -102.48 -16.49 55.06
CA ALA A 49 -103.90 -16.39 55.42
C ALA A 49 -104.64 -15.29 54.60
N TRP A 50 -104.01 -14.13 54.36
CA TRP A 50 -104.63 -13.07 53.55
C TRP A 50 -104.57 -13.37 52.04
N ALA A 51 -103.54 -14.09 51.58
CA ALA A 51 -103.35 -14.48 50.18
C ALA A 51 -104.48 -15.39 49.70
N ALA A 52 -104.91 -16.39 50.48
CA ALA A 52 -106.05 -17.24 50.12
C ALA A 52 -107.36 -16.44 49.97
N SER A 53 -107.64 -15.54 50.93
CA SER A 53 -108.79 -14.63 50.85
C SER A 53 -108.71 -13.64 49.67
N LYS A 54 -107.48 -13.25 49.29
CA LYS A 54 -107.18 -12.46 48.08
C LYS A 54 -107.08 -13.29 46.80
N ASN A 55 -107.09 -14.62 46.83
CA ASN A 55 -107.28 -15.43 45.62
C ASN A 55 -108.77 -15.47 45.27
N GLY A 56 -109.66 -15.82 46.20
CA GLY A 56 -111.11 -15.77 45.95
C GLY A 56 -111.58 -14.38 45.53
N ARG A 57 -111.36 -13.36 46.37
CA ARG A 57 -111.68 -11.96 45.99
C ARG A 57 -110.79 -11.41 44.89
N GLY A 58 -109.66 -12.05 44.56
CA GLY A 58 -108.78 -11.65 43.47
C GLY A 58 -109.22 -12.22 42.14
N GLU A 59 -109.85 -13.39 42.12
CA GLU A 59 -110.48 -13.98 40.95
C GLU A 59 -111.85 -13.36 40.71
N GLU A 60 -112.63 -13.07 41.76
CA GLU A 60 -113.80 -12.19 41.63
C GLU A 60 -113.39 -10.80 41.13
N ARG A 61 -112.35 -10.17 41.68
CA ARG A 61 -111.86 -8.88 41.17
C ARG A 61 -111.23 -8.98 39.79
N LYS A 62 -110.63 -10.10 39.38
CA LYS A 62 -110.17 -10.33 38.00
C LYS A 62 -111.33 -10.56 37.06
N ALA A 63 -112.39 -11.26 37.47
CA ALA A 63 -113.58 -11.51 36.68
C ALA A 63 -114.42 -10.25 36.53
N VAL A 64 -114.62 -9.49 37.62
CA VAL A 64 -115.24 -8.16 37.60
C VAL A 64 -114.37 -7.16 36.86
N ALA A 65 -113.04 -7.15 37.03
CA ALA A 65 -112.17 -6.28 36.22
C ALA A 65 -112.07 -6.72 34.76
N ALA A 66 -112.26 -8.01 34.44
CA ALA A 66 -112.34 -8.50 33.06
C ALA A 66 -113.71 -8.19 32.43
N ALA A 67 -114.78 -8.23 33.20
CA ALA A 67 -116.13 -7.82 32.79
C ALA A 67 -116.18 -6.30 32.60
N VAL A 68 -115.72 -5.51 33.57
CA VAL A 68 -115.55 -4.05 33.44
C VAL A 68 -114.56 -3.71 32.32
N ALA A 69 -113.48 -4.47 32.12
CA ALA A 69 -112.62 -4.27 30.96
C ALA A 69 -113.30 -4.66 29.64
N ALA A 70 -114.21 -5.64 29.61
CA ALA A 70 -115.00 -5.98 28.43
C ALA A 70 -116.08 -4.94 28.13
N ASP A 71 -116.70 -4.37 29.17
CA ASP A 71 -117.69 -3.31 29.10
C ASP A 71 -117.05 -1.99 28.65
N VAL A 72 -115.92 -1.61 29.27
CA VAL A 72 -115.03 -0.52 28.81
C VAL A 72 -114.56 -0.77 27.37
N ARG A 73 -114.16 -2.00 27.00
CA ARG A 73 -113.83 -2.35 25.59
C ARG A 73 -115.01 -2.20 24.64
N GLY A 74 -116.24 -2.25 25.14
CA GLY A 74 -117.45 -2.04 24.37
C GLY A 74 -117.65 -0.58 23.96
N THR A 75 -117.22 0.37 24.80
CA THR A 75 -117.55 1.80 24.65
C THR A 75 -116.84 2.46 23.46
N VAL A 76 -117.39 3.59 23.01
CA VAL A 76 -116.91 4.33 21.84
C VAL A 76 -115.53 4.95 22.12
N GLU A 77 -115.31 5.40 23.36
CA GLU A 77 -114.07 6.00 23.83
C GLU A 77 -112.91 4.98 23.81
N TYR A 78 -113.15 3.73 24.21
CA TYR A 78 -112.11 2.70 24.15
C TYR A 78 -111.76 2.34 22.70
N ARG A 79 -112.75 2.25 21.80
CA ARG A 79 -112.47 2.01 20.37
C ARG A 79 -111.60 3.13 19.79
N ALA A 80 -111.97 4.40 20.04
CA ALA A 80 -111.17 5.54 19.62
C ALA A 80 -109.76 5.55 20.25
N ALA A 81 -109.63 5.18 21.52
CA ALA A 81 -108.33 5.06 22.19
C ALA A 81 -107.47 3.93 21.57
N TRP A 82 -108.07 2.77 21.30
CA TRP A 82 -107.41 1.63 20.65
C TRP A 82 -106.99 1.94 19.21
N ASP A 83 -107.84 2.61 18.43
CA ASP A 83 -107.49 3.06 17.07
C ASP A 83 -106.33 4.06 17.10
N VAL A 84 -106.29 4.94 18.11
CA VAL A 84 -105.15 5.84 18.36
C VAL A 84 -103.90 5.09 18.81
N GLU A 85 -104.00 4.02 19.62
CA GLU A 85 -102.86 3.17 19.99
C GLU A 85 -102.32 2.36 18.80
N LEU A 86 -103.21 1.78 18.00
CA LEU A 86 -102.88 1.06 16.77
C LEU A 86 -102.23 2.01 15.75
N TRP A 87 -102.77 3.23 15.57
CA TRP A 87 -102.17 4.26 14.74
C TRP A 87 -100.78 4.67 15.24
N LYS A 88 -100.62 4.90 16.55
CA LYS A 88 -99.30 5.15 17.18
C LYS A 88 -98.33 3.98 16.93
N ALA A 89 -98.78 2.74 17.03
CA ALA A 89 -97.97 1.54 16.79
C ALA A 89 -97.53 1.42 15.32
N ILE A 90 -98.46 1.64 14.37
CA ILE A 90 -98.18 1.67 12.93
C ILE A 90 -97.20 2.79 12.58
N GLN A 91 -97.41 3.99 13.11
CA GLN A 91 -96.54 5.14 12.88
C GLN A 91 -95.14 4.93 13.53
N ALA A 92 -95.08 4.35 14.73
CA ALA A 92 -93.81 3.95 15.35
C ALA A 92 -93.09 2.86 14.55
N ALA A 93 -93.80 1.90 13.95
CA ALA A 93 -93.22 0.90 13.05
C ALA A 93 -92.70 1.54 11.75
N ARG A 94 -93.42 2.52 11.19
CA ARG A 94 -92.98 3.32 10.02
C ARG A 94 -91.69 4.10 10.34
N LEU A 95 -91.65 4.80 11.47
CA LEU A 95 -90.48 5.54 11.93
C LEU A 95 -89.27 4.61 12.20
N ARG A 96 -89.48 3.45 12.83
CA ARG A 96 -88.43 2.42 13.01
C ARG A 96 -87.86 1.96 11.67
N ARG A 97 -88.69 1.63 10.68
CA ARG A 97 -88.25 1.24 9.33
C ARG A 97 -87.45 2.36 8.65
N GLN A 98 -87.91 3.62 8.74
CA GLN A 98 -87.19 4.76 8.19
C GLN A 98 -85.82 4.98 8.87
N LEU A 99 -85.74 4.87 10.20
CA LEU A 99 -84.48 4.94 10.95
C LEU A 99 -83.55 3.77 10.63
N GLU A 100 -84.08 2.56 10.44
CA GLU A 100 -83.31 1.41 9.96
C GLU A 100 -82.78 1.61 8.54
N GLU A 101 -83.58 2.13 7.61
CA GLU A 101 -83.15 2.45 6.26
C GLU A 101 -82.05 3.52 6.26
N GLN A 102 -82.21 4.59 7.05
CA GLN A 102 -81.19 5.62 7.23
C GLN A 102 -79.90 5.05 7.82
N LYS A 103 -79.99 4.20 8.86
CA LYS A 103 -78.82 3.49 9.42
C LYS A 103 -78.17 2.56 8.40
N LYS A 104 -78.93 1.76 7.65
CA LYS A 104 -78.44 0.87 6.59
C LYS A 104 -77.73 1.67 5.48
N ARG A 105 -78.29 2.81 5.05
CA ARG A 105 -77.67 3.73 4.08
C ARG A 105 -76.39 4.37 4.62
N ALA A 106 -76.39 4.85 5.87
CA ALA A 106 -75.23 5.46 6.52
C ALA A 106 -74.08 4.45 6.72
N LEU A 107 -74.38 3.23 7.20
CA LEU A 107 -73.40 2.15 7.35
C LEU A 107 -72.84 1.70 5.99
N ALA A 108 -73.68 1.63 4.94
CA ALA A 108 -73.22 1.32 3.59
C ALA A 108 -72.32 2.42 3.00
N ALA A 109 -72.60 3.69 3.29
CA ALA A 109 -71.73 4.81 2.91
C ALA A 109 -70.39 4.78 3.67
N LEU A 110 -70.43 4.55 4.98
CA LEU A 110 -69.24 4.40 5.82
C LEU A 110 -68.36 3.23 5.36
N ALA A 111 -68.95 2.06 5.08
CA ALA A 111 -68.23 0.89 4.58
C ALA A 111 -67.56 1.14 3.21
N LYS A 112 -68.17 1.95 2.33
CA LYS A 112 -67.53 2.39 1.08
C LYS A 112 -66.36 3.34 1.35
N PHE A 113 -66.52 4.31 2.25
CA PHE A 113 -65.45 5.25 2.61
C PHE A 113 -64.26 4.53 3.27
N VAL A 114 -64.51 3.60 4.18
CA VAL A 114 -63.48 2.77 4.83
C VAL A 114 -62.70 1.97 3.78
N LYS A 115 -63.39 1.25 2.87
CA LYS A 115 -62.73 0.51 1.79
C LYS A 115 -61.86 1.39 0.87
N LEU A 116 -62.35 2.57 0.50
CA LEU A 116 -61.57 3.53 -0.29
C LEU A 116 -60.34 4.05 0.47
N ARG A 117 -60.42 4.19 1.81
CA ARG A 117 -59.28 4.57 2.66
C ARG A 117 -58.28 3.42 2.85
N GLU A 118 -58.75 2.18 2.96
CA GLU A 118 -57.92 0.97 3.01
C GLU A 118 -57.15 0.76 1.70
N GLN A 119 -57.81 0.95 0.55
CA GLN A 119 -57.18 0.94 -0.78
C GLN A 119 -56.11 2.03 -0.91
N GLN A 120 -56.44 3.29 -0.58
CA GLN A 120 -55.45 4.37 -0.57
C GLN A 120 -54.30 4.15 0.43
N ALA A 121 -54.52 3.43 1.54
CA ALA A 121 -53.47 3.10 2.50
C ALA A 121 -52.54 2.00 1.95
N THR A 122 -53.09 0.93 1.38
CA THR A 122 -52.31 -0.16 0.78
C THR A 122 -51.48 0.32 -0.41
N GLU A 123 -52.07 1.07 -1.35
CA GLU A 123 -51.34 1.71 -2.46
C GLU A 123 -50.13 2.54 -1.97
N ARG A 124 -50.31 3.32 -0.88
CA ARG A 124 -49.24 4.14 -0.28
C ARG A 124 -48.18 3.30 0.43
N CYS A 125 -48.54 2.18 1.05
CA CYS A 125 -47.58 1.25 1.63
C CYS A 125 -46.75 0.57 0.54
N GLU A 126 -47.38 0.02 -0.50
CA GLU A 126 -46.64 -0.61 -1.61
C GLU A 126 -45.68 0.38 -2.31
N LEU A 127 -46.10 1.65 -2.50
CA LEU A 127 -45.23 2.68 -3.06
C LEU A 127 -44.01 2.96 -2.16
N ARG A 128 -44.22 3.01 -0.83
CA ARG A 128 -43.13 3.18 0.15
C ARG A 128 -42.20 1.98 0.18
N GLU A 129 -42.73 0.75 0.15
CA GLU A 129 -41.94 -0.48 0.07
C GLU A 129 -41.08 -0.52 -1.20
N ARG A 130 -41.65 -0.15 -2.35
CA ARG A 130 -40.93 0.00 -3.63
C ARG A 130 -39.84 1.07 -3.57
N GLU A 131 -40.04 2.16 -2.84
CA GLU A 131 -38.99 3.16 -2.61
C GLU A 131 -37.91 2.68 -1.64
N ILE A 132 -38.30 2.01 -0.55
CA ILE A 132 -37.38 1.49 0.48
C ILE A 132 -36.46 0.44 -0.14
N GLY A 133 -37.00 -0.56 -0.84
CA GLY A 133 -36.20 -1.58 -1.52
C GLY A 133 -35.22 -0.99 -2.56
N ARG A 134 -35.58 0.11 -3.23
CA ARG A 134 -34.66 0.86 -4.13
C ARG A 134 -33.56 1.61 -3.37
N ARG A 135 -33.81 2.07 -2.14
CA ARG A 135 -32.80 2.69 -1.27
C ARG A 135 -31.86 1.62 -0.70
N GLU A 136 -32.40 0.51 -0.21
CA GLU A 136 -31.65 -0.64 0.30
C GLU A 136 -30.71 -1.23 -0.76
N GLN A 137 -31.18 -1.41 -2.00
CA GLN A 137 -30.34 -1.86 -3.12
C GLN A 137 -29.13 -0.95 -3.36
N ARG A 138 -29.32 0.38 -3.31
CA ARG A 138 -28.23 1.36 -3.45
C ARG A 138 -27.26 1.31 -2.28
N LEU A 139 -27.76 1.22 -1.05
CA LEU A 139 -26.91 1.08 0.14
C LEU A 139 -26.05 -0.18 0.06
N VAL A 140 -26.63 -1.32 -0.33
CA VAL A 140 -25.90 -2.58 -0.53
C VAL A 140 -24.86 -2.50 -1.66
N GLU A 141 -25.09 -1.69 -2.70
CA GLU A 141 -24.09 -1.41 -3.75
C GLU A 141 -22.97 -0.49 -3.26
N GLU A 142 -23.31 0.55 -2.49
CA GLU A 142 -22.36 1.49 -1.88
C GLU A 142 -21.48 0.82 -0.82
N GLU A 143 -22.05 -0.05 0.02
CA GLU A 143 -21.33 -0.90 0.98
C GLU A 143 -20.31 -1.79 0.26
N LYS A 144 -20.72 -2.53 -0.77
CA LYS A 144 -19.83 -3.36 -1.59
C LYS A 144 -18.75 -2.54 -2.31
N GLN A 145 -18.99 -1.27 -2.64
CA GLN A 145 -17.95 -0.38 -3.15
C GLN A 145 -16.99 0.06 -2.04
N MET A 146 -17.49 0.38 -0.85
CA MET A 146 -16.68 0.78 0.30
C MET A 146 -15.84 -0.37 0.85
N GLU A 147 -16.33 -1.61 0.84
CA GLU A 147 -15.54 -2.82 1.13
C GLU A 147 -14.39 -2.98 0.13
N LYS A 148 -14.65 -2.88 -1.17
CA LYS A 148 -13.60 -2.94 -2.21
C LYS A 148 -12.58 -1.82 -2.07
N ARG A 149 -12.98 -0.63 -1.62
CA ARG A 149 -12.06 0.49 -1.31
C ARG A 149 -11.21 0.19 -0.06
N LYS A 150 -11.83 -0.25 1.05
CA LYS A 150 -11.15 -0.66 2.29
C LYS A 150 -10.12 -1.78 2.03
N TRP A 151 -10.49 -2.79 1.24
CA TRP A 151 -9.63 -3.91 0.88
C TRP A 151 -8.38 -3.45 0.10
N ARG A 152 -8.57 -2.61 -0.94
CA ARG A 152 -7.44 -2.01 -1.68
C ARG A 152 -6.54 -1.15 -0.80
N LEU A 153 -7.10 -0.37 0.12
CA LEU A 153 -6.31 0.41 1.08
C LEU A 153 -5.47 -0.51 1.97
N ALA A 154 -6.06 -1.60 2.49
CA ALA A 154 -5.37 -2.60 3.29
C ALA A 154 -4.32 -3.43 2.51
N GLU A 155 -4.36 -3.46 1.18
CA GLU A 155 -3.26 -3.96 0.34
C GLU A 155 -2.14 -2.91 0.23
N MET A 156 -2.48 -1.69 -0.19
CA MET A 156 -1.53 -0.57 -0.31
C MET A 156 -0.79 -0.28 1.01
N GLU A 157 -1.44 -0.45 2.16
CA GLU A 157 -0.84 -0.34 3.49
C GLU A 157 0.19 -1.44 3.77
N LYS A 158 -0.05 -2.68 3.33
CA LYS A 158 0.91 -3.79 3.46
C LYS A 158 2.12 -3.57 2.55
N ASP A 159 1.89 -3.14 1.31
CA ASP A 159 2.96 -2.82 0.37
C ASP A 159 3.82 -1.66 0.91
N MET A 160 3.20 -0.62 1.47
CA MET A 160 3.91 0.48 2.12
C MET A 160 4.68 0.03 3.37
N GLN A 161 4.17 -0.93 4.15
CA GLN A 161 4.90 -1.53 5.28
C GLN A 161 6.11 -2.35 4.78
N HIS A 162 5.92 -3.18 3.75
CA HIS A 162 6.97 -4.00 3.15
C HIS A 162 8.09 -3.13 2.53
N MET A 163 7.74 -2.09 1.78
CA MET A 163 8.70 -1.12 1.24
C MET A 163 9.47 -0.39 2.35
N ARG A 164 8.82 -0.01 3.45
CA ARG A 164 9.49 0.58 4.63
C ARG A 164 10.46 -0.39 5.30
N GLN A 165 10.10 -1.68 5.42
CA GLN A 165 10.98 -2.73 5.95
C GLN A 165 12.19 -2.95 5.03
N GLN A 166 11.98 -3.07 3.71
CA GLN A 166 13.06 -3.21 2.72
C GLN A 166 14.01 -2.01 2.74
N LEU A 167 13.51 -0.78 2.87
CA LEU A 167 14.34 0.42 2.98
C LEU A 167 15.13 0.47 4.31
N ALA A 168 14.54 0.02 5.42
CA ALA A 168 15.25 -0.09 6.70
C ALA A 168 16.37 -1.15 6.65
N ASP A 169 16.12 -2.30 6.03
CA ASP A 169 17.12 -3.37 5.87
C ASP A 169 18.20 -3.02 4.85
N ALA A 170 17.87 -2.28 3.78
CA ALA A 170 18.86 -1.75 2.85
C ALA A 170 19.81 -0.74 3.54
N ARG A 171 19.27 0.14 4.39
CA ARG A 171 20.08 1.06 5.21
C ARG A 171 20.99 0.32 6.18
N ARG A 172 20.46 -0.65 6.94
CA ARG A 172 21.24 -1.51 7.85
C ARG A 172 22.40 -2.24 7.15
N ARG A 173 22.18 -2.71 5.91
CA ARG A 173 23.23 -3.36 5.10
C ARG A 173 24.31 -2.36 4.68
N ALA A 174 23.92 -1.22 4.11
CA ALA A 174 24.85 -0.15 3.72
C ALA A 174 25.65 0.40 4.92
N GLU A 175 25.01 0.55 6.09
CA GLU A 175 25.66 0.93 7.35
C GLU A 175 26.68 -0.12 7.82
N ALA A 176 26.36 -1.42 7.71
CA ALA A 176 27.27 -2.51 8.07
C ALA A 176 28.43 -2.66 7.07
N GLU A 177 28.16 -2.47 5.77
CA GLU A 177 29.15 -2.49 4.70
C GLU A 177 30.15 -1.33 4.86
N ALA A 178 29.67 -0.09 5.05
CA ALA A 178 30.51 1.07 5.33
C ALA A 178 31.34 0.90 6.63
N GLN A 179 30.75 0.29 7.68
CA GLN A 179 31.51 -0.05 8.90
C GLN A 179 32.59 -1.11 8.67
N ALA A 180 32.38 -2.07 7.76
CA ALA A 180 33.38 -3.07 7.39
C ALA A 180 34.50 -2.46 6.52
N GLU A 181 34.17 -1.55 5.61
CA GLU A 181 35.15 -0.79 4.82
C GLU A 181 36.01 0.12 5.71
N VAL A 182 35.41 0.84 6.66
CA VAL A 182 36.13 1.67 7.63
C VAL A 182 37.03 0.86 8.57
N LYS A 183 36.70 -0.42 8.85
CA LYS A 183 37.59 -1.33 9.59
C LYS A 183 38.78 -1.75 8.74
N ARG A 184 38.55 -2.26 7.52
CA ARG A 184 39.61 -2.62 6.57
C ARG A 184 40.56 -1.47 6.30
N ALA A 185 40.05 -0.27 6.01
CA ALA A 185 40.88 0.91 5.76
C ALA A 185 41.76 1.30 6.97
N LYS A 186 41.33 1.02 8.21
CA LYS A 186 42.15 1.21 9.42
C LYS A 186 43.19 0.10 9.59
N GLU A 187 42.83 -1.14 9.28
CA GLU A 187 43.73 -2.31 9.30
C GLU A 187 44.84 -2.15 8.25
N ASP A 188 44.49 -1.78 7.02
CA ASP A 188 45.40 -1.47 5.91
C ASP A 188 46.32 -0.28 6.25
N ALA A 189 45.78 0.80 6.84
CA ALA A 189 46.57 1.95 7.28
C ALA A 189 47.55 1.59 8.42
N ALA A 190 47.12 0.80 9.40
CA ALA A 190 47.99 0.33 10.48
C ALA A 190 49.12 -0.58 9.96
N HIS A 191 48.80 -1.48 9.02
CA HIS A 191 49.80 -2.32 8.34
C HIS A 191 50.77 -1.47 7.50
N ALA A 192 50.28 -0.45 6.79
CA ALA A 192 51.13 0.47 6.04
C ALA A 192 52.08 1.27 6.94
N VAL A 193 51.62 1.74 8.10
CA VAL A 193 52.48 2.39 9.11
C VAL A 193 53.55 1.43 9.62
N ALA A 194 53.16 0.24 10.09
CA ALA A 194 54.10 -0.75 10.60
C ALA A 194 55.17 -1.17 9.57
N LEU A 195 54.79 -1.28 8.28
CA LEU A 195 55.72 -1.57 7.20
C LEU A 195 56.72 -0.42 6.96
N GLN A 196 56.29 0.84 7.10
CA GLN A 196 57.20 1.99 6.99
C GLN A 196 58.11 2.12 8.22
N GLU A 197 57.61 1.83 9.44
CA GLU A 197 58.43 1.75 10.65
C GLU A 197 59.54 0.71 10.52
N GLN A 198 59.21 -0.49 10.03
CA GLN A 198 60.21 -1.54 9.75
C GLN A 198 61.24 -1.11 8.70
N ARG A 199 60.83 -0.37 7.65
CA ARG A 199 61.74 0.19 6.63
C ARG A 199 62.66 1.26 7.20
N ILE A 200 62.14 2.14 8.06
CA ILE A 200 62.91 3.18 8.76
C ILE A 200 63.94 2.51 9.68
N GLN A 201 63.53 1.55 10.51
CA GLN A 201 64.44 0.76 11.36
C GLN A 201 65.53 0.03 10.55
N ALA A 202 65.17 -0.56 9.40
CA ALA A 202 66.12 -1.21 8.51
C ALA A 202 67.10 -0.23 7.84
N ALA A 203 66.64 0.97 7.49
CA ALA A 203 67.48 2.04 6.96
C ALA A 203 68.44 2.60 8.03
N GLU A 204 67.93 2.90 9.23
CA GLU A 204 68.76 3.31 10.38
C GLU A 204 69.82 2.26 10.75
N ALA A 205 69.46 0.97 10.71
CA ALA A 205 70.42 -0.11 10.93
C ALA A 205 71.48 -0.20 9.82
N GLN A 206 71.20 0.31 8.62
CA GLN A 206 72.17 0.41 7.53
C GLN A 206 73.04 1.67 7.65
N THR A 207 72.49 2.83 8.05
CA THR A 207 73.28 4.06 8.26
C THR A 207 74.26 3.88 9.42
N LYS A 208 73.81 3.37 10.58
CA LYS A 208 74.67 3.06 11.74
C LYS A 208 75.85 2.16 11.34
N ARG A 209 75.60 1.10 10.57
CA ARG A 209 76.65 0.21 10.00
C ARG A 209 77.54 0.86 8.94
N ALA A 210 77.08 1.92 8.27
CA ALA A 210 77.91 2.68 7.33
C ALA A 210 78.80 3.67 8.08
N GLU A 211 78.26 4.34 9.11
CA GLU A 211 78.99 5.22 10.03
C GLU A 211 80.08 4.46 10.80
N GLU A 212 79.79 3.26 11.32
CA GLU A 212 80.76 2.36 11.95
C GLU A 212 81.94 2.02 11.01
N ARG A 213 81.66 1.66 9.75
CA ARG A 213 82.69 1.37 8.75
C ARG A 213 83.50 2.61 8.38
N LEU A 214 82.86 3.77 8.28
CA LEU A 214 83.52 5.04 7.98
C LEU A 214 84.45 5.47 9.13
N GLN A 215 84.00 5.35 10.38
CA GLN A 215 84.85 5.56 11.56
C GLN A 215 86.02 4.58 11.60
N GLN A 216 85.81 3.31 11.24
CA GLN A 216 86.90 2.34 11.21
C GLN A 216 87.91 2.66 10.09
N ALA A 217 87.45 2.93 8.87
CA ALA A 217 88.32 3.34 7.76
C ALA A 217 89.10 4.65 8.07
N GLN A 218 88.53 5.57 8.84
CA GLN A 218 89.24 6.75 9.35
C GLN A 218 90.36 6.37 10.35
N ARG A 219 90.12 5.44 11.28
CA ARG A 219 91.16 4.92 12.19
C ARG A 219 92.25 4.19 11.43
N ASP A 220 91.87 3.34 10.48
CA ASP A 220 92.81 2.56 9.66
C ASP A 220 93.69 3.48 8.80
N TYR A 221 93.10 4.53 8.21
CA TYR A 221 93.85 5.57 7.48
C TYR A 221 94.83 6.33 8.39
N LEU A 222 94.42 6.71 9.60
CA LEU A 222 95.30 7.38 10.56
C LEU A 222 96.46 6.47 10.97
N ALA A 223 96.18 5.22 11.33
CA ALA A 223 97.20 4.22 11.66
C ALA A 223 98.17 3.98 10.49
N LEU A 224 97.67 3.83 9.27
CA LEU A 224 98.49 3.69 8.06
C LEU A 224 99.35 4.94 7.79
N SER A 225 98.85 6.14 8.09
CA SER A 225 99.63 7.38 7.95
C SER A 225 100.76 7.44 8.99
N GLU A 226 100.52 7.03 10.24
CA GLU A 226 101.57 6.88 11.25
C GLU A 226 102.61 5.84 10.83
N GLU A 227 102.18 4.68 10.32
CA GLU A 227 103.09 3.64 9.82
C GLU A 227 103.90 4.11 8.62
N PHE A 228 103.29 4.85 7.68
CA PHE A 228 104.00 5.45 6.54
C PHE A 228 105.03 6.50 6.99
N HIS A 229 104.73 7.30 8.01
CA HIS A 229 105.70 8.21 8.62
C HIS A 229 106.84 7.45 9.31
N ARG A 230 106.54 6.38 10.07
CA ARG A 230 107.54 5.48 10.68
C ARG A 230 108.35 4.69 9.65
N PHE A 231 107.82 4.48 8.44
CA PHE A 231 108.50 3.81 7.33
C PHE A 231 109.43 4.78 6.59
N ARG A 232 108.96 6.01 6.28
CA ARG A 232 109.80 7.06 5.69
C ARG A 232 111.03 7.39 6.52
N THR A 233 110.94 7.36 7.85
CA THR A 233 112.11 7.56 8.73
C THR A 233 113.07 6.36 8.81
N ARG A 234 112.68 5.19 8.23
CA ARG A 234 113.53 3.99 8.15
C ARG A 234 114.16 3.80 6.76
N GLU A 235 113.39 3.93 5.68
CA GLU A 235 113.90 3.63 4.33
C GLU A 235 114.84 4.69 3.73
N LEU A 236 114.99 5.86 4.38
CA LEU A 236 116.11 6.78 4.11
C LEU A 236 117.50 6.17 4.42
N ALA A 237 117.58 4.91 4.84
CA ALA A 237 118.80 4.12 5.04
C ALA A 237 118.84 2.77 4.27
N GLY A 238 117.96 2.52 3.29
CA GLY A 238 117.82 1.22 2.60
C GLY A 238 118.17 1.20 1.09
N PRO A 239 118.79 0.12 0.54
CA PRO A 239 119.13 0.01 -0.88
C PRO A 239 118.00 -0.55 -1.77
N SER A 240 117.84 0.03 -2.97
CA SER A 240 116.58 -0.01 -3.75
C SER A 240 116.38 -1.20 -4.71
N GLU A 241 117.43 -1.78 -5.27
CA GLU A 241 117.37 -2.53 -6.56
C GLU A 241 116.46 -3.79 -6.57
N LYS A 242 116.14 -4.36 -5.42
CA LYS A 242 115.23 -5.52 -5.35
C LYS A 242 113.77 -5.15 -5.63
N ALA A 243 113.37 -3.91 -5.35
CA ALA A 243 111.98 -3.45 -5.41
C ALA A 243 111.37 -3.60 -6.81
N THR A 244 112.09 -3.21 -7.86
CA THR A 244 111.56 -3.15 -9.24
C THR A 244 111.14 -4.53 -9.76
N SER A 245 111.87 -5.59 -9.39
CA SER A 245 111.51 -6.96 -9.75
C SER A 245 110.17 -7.39 -9.11
N VAL A 246 110.00 -7.08 -7.82
CA VAL A 246 108.79 -7.37 -7.06
C VAL A 246 107.61 -6.55 -7.57
N GLU A 247 107.80 -5.26 -7.87
CA GLU A 247 106.79 -4.42 -8.51
C GLU A 247 106.25 -5.01 -9.81
N THR A 248 107.13 -5.52 -10.70
CA THR A 248 106.65 -6.11 -11.98
C THR A 248 105.87 -7.40 -11.77
N ARG A 249 106.15 -8.15 -10.69
CA ARG A 249 105.37 -9.34 -10.31
C ARG A 249 104.00 -8.92 -9.76
N LEU A 250 103.98 -8.01 -8.79
CA LEU A 250 102.77 -7.48 -8.17
C LEU A 250 101.83 -6.81 -9.18
N ARG A 251 102.36 -6.06 -10.17
CA ARG A 251 101.55 -5.46 -11.24
C ARG A 251 100.86 -6.52 -12.13
N ARG A 252 101.49 -7.68 -12.35
CA ARG A 252 100.88 -8.80 -13.09
C ARG A 252 99.85 -9.54 -12.25
N GLU A 253 100.17 -9.82 -10.99
CA GLU A 253 99.26 -10.45 -10.01
C GLU A 253 97.99 -9.61 -9.86
N PHE A 254 98.12 -8.30 -9.64
CA PHE A 254 97.01 -7.35 -9.56
C PHE A 254 96.20 -7.29 -10.87
N ALA A 255 96.83 -7.26 -12.04
CA ALA A 255 96.10 -7.24 -13.31
C ALA A 255 95.25 -8.52 -13.51
N VAL A 256 95.79 -9.70 -13.14
CA VAL A 256 95.06 -10.97 -13.18
C VAL A 256 93.92 -10.99 -12.16
N GLU A 257 94.12 -10.47 -10.95
CA GLU A 257 93.04 -10.37 -9.95
C GLU A 257 91.93 -9.39 -10.36
N GLN A 258 92.27 -8.25 -10.97
CA GLN A 258 91.29 -7.30 -11.51
C GLN A 258 90.46 -7.92 -12.64
N GLN A 259 91.11 -8.62 -13.59
CA GLN A 259 90.41 -9.38 -14.62
C GLN A 259 89.50 -10.44 -13.98
N ALA A 260 90.01 -11.27 -13.07
CA ALA A 260 89.24 -12.30 -12.38
C ALA A 260 88.07 -11.74 -11.53
N LEU A 261 88.14 -10.48 -11.08
CA LEU A 261 87.06 -9.78 -10.40
C LEU A 261 85.98 -9.30 -11.39
N GLN A 262 86.37 -8.71 -12.52
CA GLN A 262 85.46 -8.32 -13.62
C GLN A 262 84.69 -9.54 -14.12
N ASP A 263 85.42 -10.62 -14.45
CA ASP A 263 84.93 -11.95 -14.80
C ASP A 263 83.85 -12.50 -13.84
N ARG A 264 83.97 -12.23 -12.52
CA ARG A 264 83.03 -12.68 -11.49
C ARG A 264 81.82 -11.77 -11.37
N LEU A 265 81.96 -10.48 -11.68
CA LEU A 265 80.85 -9.55 -11.73
C LEU A 265 80.01 -9.79 -12.98
N GLU A 266 80.63 -9.93 -14.15
CA GLU A 266 79.95 -10.21 -15.43
C GLU A 266 79.13 -11.50 -15.35
N ARG A 267 79.69 -12.62 -14.86
CA ARG A 267 78.92 -13.86 -14.64
C ARG A 267 77.70 -13.64 -13.75
N ARG A 268 77.83 -12.91 -12.64
CA ARG A 268 76.70 -12.57 -11.74
C ARG A 268 75.68 -11.64 -12.37
N HIS A 269 76.06 -10.81 -13.35
CA HIS A 269 75.12 -9.99 -14.11
C HIS A 269 74.36 -10.84 -15.14
N MET A 270 75.06 -11.67 -15.91
CA MET A 270 74.46 -12.64 -16.83
C MET A 270 73.48 -13.59 -16.10
N GLU A 271 73.87 -14.14 -14.93
CA GLU A 271 73.00 -14.99 -14.09
C GLU A 271 71.69 -14.28 -13.70
N ARG A 272 71.74 -12.99 -13.38
CA ARG A 272 70.55 -12.19 -13.03
C ARG A 272 69.68 -11.90 -14.25
N GLU A 273 70.28 -11.60 -15.39
CA GLU A 273 69.57 -11.36 -16.65
C GLU A 273 68.91 -12.65 -17.16
N GLU A 274 69.55 -13.80 -17.00
CA GLU A 274 68.94 -15.11 -17.22
C GLU A 274 67.76 -15.37 -16.26
N GLN A 275 67.90 -15.08 -14.97
CA GLN A 275 66.80 -15.23 -14.01
C GLN A 275 65.61 -14.31 -14.34
N LEU A 276 65.86 -13.06 -14.72
CA LEU A 276 64.84 -12.11 -15.13
C LEU A 276 64.16 -12.55 -16.44
N THR A 277 64.91 -12.94 -17.46
CA THR A 277 64.33 -13.38 -18.75
C THR A 277 63.56 -14.69 -18.64
N ARG A 278 63.98 -15.64 -17.78
CA ARG A 278 63.18 -16.83 -17.42
C ARG A 278 61.86 -16.42 -16.77
N ARG A 279 61.90 -15.55 -15.74
CA ARG A 279 60.70 -15.06 -15.04
C ARG A 279 59.75 -14.25 -15.94
N CYS A 280 60.27 -13.49 -16.90
CA CYS A 280 59.45 -12.81 -17.90
C CYS A 280 58.69 -13.80 -18.79
N ARG A 281 59.34 -14.90 -19.23
CA ARG A 281 58.69 -15.96 -20.02
C ARG A 281 57.61 -16.70 -19.22
N GLU A 282 57.86 -16.98 -17.95
CA GLU A 282 56.89 -17.57 -17.02
C GLU A 282 55.64 -16.68 -16.89
N LEU A 283 55.82 -15.38 -16.61
CA LEU A 283 54.74 -14.41 -16.50
C LEU A 283 53.99 -14.20 -17.83
N GLU A 284 54.69 -14.23 -18.96
CA GLU A 284 54.07 -14.24 -20.29
C GLU A 284 53.18 -15.48 -20.49
N GLU A 285 53.65 -16.67 -20.11
CA GLU A 285 52.86 -17.90 -20.19
C GLU A 285 51.64 -17.87 -19.27
N GLU A 286 51.80 -17.40 -18.02
CA GLU A 286 50.67 -17.21 -17.11
C GLU A 286 49.64 -16.22 -17.67
N ASN A 287 50.08 -15.10 -18.25
CA ASN A 287 49.19 -14.12 -18.87
C ASN A 287 48.49 -14.70 -20.12
N LYS A 288 49.19 -15.47 -20.96
CA LYS A 288 48.60 -16.23 -22.08
C LYS A 288 47.55 -17.25 -21.58
N ARG A 289 47.83 -17.99 -20.50
CA ARG A 289 46.91 -18.95 -19.87
C ARG A 289 45.67 -18.24 -19.28
N LEU A 290 45.85 -17.15 -18.55
CA LEU A 290 44.76 -16.34 -17.99
C LEU A 290 43.89 -15.69 -19.08
N THR A 291 44.51 -15.20 -20.15
CA THR A 291 43.79 -14.66 -21.32
C THR A 291 42.98 -15.75 -22.04
N ALA A 292 43.52 -16.97 -22.16
CA ALA A 292 42.80 -18.13 -22.69
C ALA A 292 41.64 -18.59 -21.78
N LEU A 293 41.75 -18.43 -20.47
CA LEU A 293 40.64 -18.68 -19.53
C LEU A 293 39.58 -17.58 -19.60
N ALA A 294 39.99 -16.31 -19.67
CA ALA A 294 39.08 -15.16 -19.77
C ALA A 294 38.28 -15.16 -21.08
N THR A 295 38.89 -15.55 -22.20
CA THR A 295 38.18 -15.73 -23.49
C THR A 295 37.19 -16.89 -23.43
N LYS A 296 37.61 -18.08 -22.97
CA LYS A 296 36.70 -19.22 -22.72
C LYS A 296 35.53 -18.85 -21.80
N ARG A 297 35.77 -18.06 -20.75
CA ARG A 297 34.70 -17.61 -19.84
C ARG A 297 33.76 -16.61 -20.50
N LYS A 298 34.25 -15.69 -21.33
CA LYS A 298 33.41 -14.80 -22.16
C LYS A 298 32.57 -15.58 -23.17
N GLU A 299 33.11 -16.63 -23.78
CA GLU A 299 32.35 -17.54 -24.65
C GLU A 299 31.25 -18.32 -23.91
N GLN A 300 31.55 -18.85 -22.72
CA GLN A 300 30.52 -19.48 -21.88
C GLN A 300 29.37 -18.51 -21.58
N MET A 301 29.69 -17.26 -21.21
CA MET A 301 28.67 -16.23 -20.93
C MET A 301 27.89 -15.79 -22.17
N ARG A 302 28.47 -15.88 -23.38
CA ARG A 302 27.73 -15.65 -24.64
C ARG A 302 26.74 -16.79 -24.90
N ARG A 303 27.18 -18.05 -24.79
CA ARG A 303 26.31 -19.22 -24.98
C ARG A 303 25.14 -19.23 -24.00
N THR A 304 25.38 -18.93 -22.72
CA THR A 304 24.27 -18.85 -21.74
C THR A 304 23.37 -17.63 -21.95
N ALA A 305 23.87 -16.51 -22.50
CA ALA A 305 23.02 -15.41 -22.93
C ALA A 305 22.14 -15.79 -24.14
N GLU A 306 22.71 -16.47 -25.15
CA GLU A 306 21.99 -17.00 -26.31
C GLU A 306 20.91 -18.02 -25.90
N GLU A 307 21.22 -18.91 -24.95
CA GLU A 307 20.25 -19.84 -24.33
C GLU A 307 19.12 -19.10 -23.61
N VAL A 308 19.44 -18.05 -22.82
CA VAL A 308 18.45 -17.22 -22.14
C VAL A 308 17.56 -16.45 -23.13
N GLU A 309 18.12 -15.91 -24.21
CA GLU A 309 17.34 -15.27 -25.28
C GLU A 309 16.42 -16.25 -26.00
N GLN A 310 16.90 -17.47 -26.29
CA GLN A 310 16.08 -18.54 -26.84
C GLN A 310 14.92 -18.90 -25.90
N LEU A 311 15.18 -19.06 -24.60
CA LEU A 311 14.18 -19.32 -23.57
C LEU A 311 13.17 -18.17 -23.43
N ILE A 312 13.62 -16.91 -23.50
CA ILE A 312 12.74 -15.73 -23.54
C ILE A 312 11.86 -15.76 -24.80
N SER A 313 12.40 -16.14 -25.96
CA SER A 313 11.62 -16.30 -27.20
C SER A 313 10.58 -17.41 -27.08
N ALA A 314 10.93 -18.54 -26.45
CA ALA A 314 10.04 -19.67 -26.21
C ALA A 314 8.92 -19.31 -25.23
N LYS A 315 9.26 -18.63 -24.12
CA LYS A 315 8.31 -18.08 -23.16
C LYS A 315 7.32 -17.13 -23.84
N LYS A 316 7.80 -16.15 -24.63
CA LYS A 316 6.93 -15.25 -25.42
C LYS A 316 6.00 -16.03 -26.36
N LYS A 317 6.51 -17.04 -27.09
CA LYS A 317 5.69 -17.92 -27.95
C LYS A 317 4.61 -18.66 -27.15
N ILE A 318 4.93 -19.17 -25.96
CA ILE A 318 3.97 -19.84 -25.07
C ILE A 318 2.94 -18.85 -24.52
N GLU A 319 3.34 -17.66 -24.08
CA GLU A 319 2.44 -16.59 -23.63
C GLU A 319 1.49 -16.14 -24.75
N HIS A 320 1.95 -16.01 -25.99
CA HIS A 320 1.08 -15.75 -27.13
C HIS A 320 0.11 -16.90 -27.43
N ARG A 321 0.53 -18.17 -27.25
CA ARG A 321 -0.38 -19.33 -27.37
C ARG A 321 -1.41 -19.38 -26.23
N LEU A 322 -1.02 -19.03 -25.00
CA LEU A 322 -1.92 -18.93 -23.85
C LEU A 322 -2.92 -17.78 -24.02
N ARG A 323 -2.47 -16.58 -24.41
CA ARG A 323 -3.36 -15.44 -24.73
C ARG A 323 -4.30 -15.75 -25.89
N ARG A 324 -3.85 -16.49 -26.91
CA ARG A 324 -4.73 -16.99 -27.99
C ARG A 324 -5.75 -18.00 -27.46
N LYS A 325 -5.35 -18.94 -26.60
CA LYS A 325 -6.28 -19.87 -25.95
C LYS A 325 -7.31 -19.13 -25.10
N SER A 326 -6.89 -18.30 -24.14
CA SER A 326 -7.83 -17.56 -23.30
C SER A 326 -8.75 -16.61 -24.09
N ALA A 327 -8.28 -16.08 -25.23
CA ALA A 327 -9.13 -15.34 -26.16
C ALA A 327 -10.14 -16.25 -26.89
N ILE A 328 -9.74 -17.45 -27.31
CA ILE A 328 -10.63 -18.48 -27.87
C ILE A 328 -11.64 -18.98 -26.83
N ASP A 329 -11.21 -19.21 -25.58
CA ASP A 329 -12.08 -19.68 -24.49
C ASP A 329 -13.09 -18.58 -24.12
N ALA A 330 -12.65 -17.32 -24.09
CA ALA A 330 -13.54 -16.16 -23.96
C ALA A 330 -14.50 -16.03 -25.16
N THR A 331 -14.04 -16.21 -26.40
CA THR A 331 -14.95 -16.22 -27.56
C THR A 331 -15.82 -17.47 -27.62
N ALA A 332 -15.48 -18.58 -26.97
CA ALA A 332 -16.35 -19.76 -26.86
C ALA A 332 -17.56 -19.44 -25.96
N GLY A 333 -17.32 -18.96 -24.74
CA GLY A 333 -18.41 -18.49 -23.86
C GLY A 333 -19.19 -17.31 -24.45
N VAL A 334 -18.57 -16.49 -25.30
CA VAL A 334 -19.24 -15.42 -26.04
C VAL A 334 -19.92 -15.90 -27.33
N THR A 335 -19.58 -17.03 -27.94
CA THR A 335 -20.28 -17.55 -29.15
C THR A 335 -21.57 -18.30 -28.80
N ASP A 336 -21.67 -18.86 -27.60
CA ASP A 336 -22.96 -19.29 -27.04
C ASP A 336 -23.93 -18.12 -26.78
N THR A 337 -23.43 -16.87 -26.72
CA THR A 337 -24.27 -15.66 -26.62
C THR A 337 -24.36 -14.84 -27.93
N LEU A 338 -23.36 -14.93 -28.82
CA LEU A 338 -23.27 -14.19 -30.10
C LEU A 338 -23.50 -15.03 -31.36
N LYS A 339 -24.22 -16.16 -31.26
CA LYS A 339 -25.04 -16.66 -32.40
C LYS A 339 -26.11 -15.66 -32.86
N LYS A 340 -26.28 -14.53 -32.16
CA LYS A 340 -26.95 -13.30 -32.62
C LYS A 340 -25.90 -12.20 -32.88
N LYS A 341 -26.02 -11.51 -34.03
CA LYS A 341 -25.12 -10.48 -34.59
C LYS A 341 -23.75 -10.99 -35.11
N LYS A 342 -23.81 -11.45 -36.36
CA LYS A 342 -22.73 -11.73 -37.31
C LYS A 342 -22.49 -10.48 -38.20
N GLU A 343 -21.27 -10.29 -38.74
CA GLU A 343 -20.89 -9.31 -39.80
C GLU A 343 -20.89 -7.80 -39.36
N LEU A 344 -20.02 -6.86 -39.80
CA LEU A 344 -18.72 -6.81 -40.53
C LEU A 344 -17.71 -5.99 -39.64
N ALA A 345 -16.47 -5.57 -39.94
CA ALA A 345 -15.48 -5.57 -41.06
C ALA A 345 -14.05 -5.69 -40.40
N VAL A 346 -12.86 -5.84 -41.00
CA VAL A 346 -12.19 -5.60 -42.31
C VAL A 346 -11.65 -4.17 -42.54
N GLY A 347 -10.32 -4.07 -42.79
CA GLY A 347 -9.56 -2.83 -43.07
C GLY A 347 -8.86 -2.24 -41.83
N ASP A 348 -7.67 -1.63 -41.90
CA ASP A 348 -6.74 -1.45 -43.04
C ASP A 348 -5.27 -1.31 -42.55
N VAL A 349 -4.27 -1.47 -43.43
CA VAL A 349 -2.84 -1.52 -43.10
C VAL A 349 -2.03 -0.52 -43.92
N ILE A 350 -1.54 0.56 -43.29
CA ILE A 350 -0.68 1.57 -43.92
C ILE A 350 0.60 1.79 -43.11
N SER A 351 1.75 1.68 -43.77
CA SER A 351 3.08 1.84 -43.19
C SER A 351 3.44 3.30 -42.89
N LYS A 352 3.71 3.63 -41.62
CA LYS A 352 4.35 4.89 -41.20
C LYS A 352 5.44 4.67 -40.15
N VAL A 353 6.58 4.16 -40.60
CA VAL A 353 7.86 4.15 -39.86
C VAL A 353 8.76 5.15 -40.60
N PRO A 354 9.03 6.34 -40.01
CA PRO A 354 9.93 6.42 -38.86
C PRO A 354 9.38 7.20 -37.64
N ALA A 355 8.11 7.60 -37.63
CA ALA A 355 7.52 8.40 -36.54
C ALA A 355 7.62 7.74 -35.14
N ALA A 356 7.70 6.39 -35.10
CA ALA A 356 7.80 5.60 -33.88
C ALA A 356 9.03 5.94 -33.02
N ASP A 357 10.17 6.31 -33.64
CA ASP A 357 11.43 6.60 -32.93
C ASP A 357 11.60 8.10 -32.61
N VAL A 358 10.74 8.96 -33.16
CA VAL A 358 10.71 10.41 -32.89
C VAL A 358 9.85 10.68 -31.65
N ALA A 359 8.68 10.05 -31.55
CA ALA A 359 7.74 10.20 -30.44
C ALA A 359 8.34 9.97 -29.02
N PRO A 360 9.20 8.95 -28.75
CA PRO A 360 9.83 8.80 -27.44
C PRO A 360 10.88 9.88 -27.17
N VAL A 361 11.64 10.32 -28.17
CA VAL A 361 12.68 11.36 -28.00
C VAL A 361 12.04 12.72 -27.72
N ALA A 362 10.96 13.07 -28.43
CA ALA A 362 10.20 14.30 -28.16
C ALA A 362 9.62 14.32 -26.74
N LYS A 363 9.00 13.21 -26.30
CA LYS A 363 8.47 13.06 -24.93
C LYS A 363 9.57 13.13 -23.85
N GLU A 364 10.76 12.61 -24.15
CA GLU A 364 11.92 12.70 -23.25
C GLU A 364 12.41 14.16 -23.12
N VAL A 365 12.45 14.92 -24.23
CA VAL A 365 12.74 16.37 -24.20
C VAL A 365 11.68 17.13 -23.39
N GLU A 366 10.39 16.82 -23.54
CA GLU A 366 9.30 17.41 -22.75
C GLU A 366 9.39 17.04 -21.26
N ARG A 367 9.78 15.81 -20.93
CA ARG A 367 10.02 15.34 -19.56
C ARG A 367 11.15 16.14 -18.92
N LEU A 368 12.32 16.21 -19.56
CA LEU A 368 13.48 16.92 -19.04
C LEU A 368 13.23 18.44 -18.92
N ARG A 369 12.51 19.06 -19.87
CA ARG A 369 12.07 20.46 -19.77
C ARG A 369 11.07 20.72 -18.63
N SER A 370 10.32 19.71 -18.24
CA SER A 370 9.43 19.77 -17.06
C SER A 370 10.22 19.61 -15.76
N GLU A 371 11.15 18.66 -15.71
CA GLU A 371 12.06 18.44 -14.58
C GLU A 371 12.94 19.67 -14.31
N ARG A 372 13.51 20.29 -15.35
CA ARG A 372 14.24 21.56 -15.27
C ARG A 372 13.44 22.68 -14.59
N ARG A 373 12.16 22.86 -14.96
CA ARG A 373 11.27 23.84 -14.34
C ARG A 373 10.98 23.51 -12.89
N ILE A 374 10.63 22.26 -12.59
CA ILE A 374 10.37 21.81 -11.21
C ILE A 374 11.59 22.02 -10.31
N ILE A 375 12.81 21.85 -10.84
CA ILE A 375 14.07 22.10 -10.11
C ILE A 375 14.30 23.59 -9.87
N LEU A 376 14.12 24.45 -10.87
CA LEU A 376 14.30 25.91 -10.73
C LEU A 376 13.22 26.54 -9.85
N GLU A 377 11.94 26.24 -10.11
CA GLU A 377 10.79 26.80 -9.39
C GLU A 377 10.66 26.19 -7.98
N GLY A 378 10.92 24.89 -7.83
CA GLY A 378 10.75 24.15 -6.58
C GLY A 378 11.94 24.21 -5.61
N SER A 379 13.12 24.67 -6.04
CA SER A 379 14.29 24.85 -5.16
C SER A 379 14.24 26.12 -4.30
N ALA A 380 13.21 26.97 -4.48
CA ALA A 380 13.07 28.27 -3.81
C ALA A 380 14.32 29.19 -3.94
N GLY A 381 15.05 29.08 -5.06
CA GLY A 381 16.28 29.83 -5.33
C GLY A 381 17.57 29.18 -4.83
N ALA A 382 17.52 27.96 -4.29
CA ALA A 382 18.73 27.20 -3.93
C ALA A 382 19.44 26.56 -5.14
N LEU A 383 18.79 26.50 -6.30
CA LEU A 383 19.38 26.11 -7.58
C LEU A 383 19.05 27.16 -8.63
N ASP A 384 20.09 27.78 -9.19
CA ASP A 384 20.03 28.80 -10.23
C ASP A 384 20.28 28.19 -11.62
N GLN A 385 20.45 29.06 -12.63
CA GLN A 385 20.67 28.62 -14.02
C GLN A 385 22.10 28.12 -14.27
N ASP A 386 23.06 28.55 -13.45
CA ASP A 386 24.49 28.20 -13.56
C ASP A 386 24.84 26.90 -12.81
N SER A 387 23.96 26.44 -11.92
CA SER A 387 24.09 25.18 -11.18
C SER A 387 24.36 23.98 -12.08
N ASP A 388 25.35 23.15 -11.71
CA ASP A 388 25.76 21.96 -12.46
C ASP A 388 24.62 20.98 -12.80
N VAL A 389 23.59 20.88 -11.94
CA VAL A 389 22.42 20.03 -12.19
C VAL A 389 21.61 20.55 -13.38
N VAL A 390 21.37 21.86 -13.43
CA VAL A 390 20.63 22.52 -14.52
C VAL A 390 21.47 22.50 -15.81
N ARG A 391 22.78 22.77 -15.69
CA ARG A 391 23.76 22.69 -16.78
C ARG A 391 23.82 21.29 -17.41
N CYS A 392 23.77 20.22 -16.61
CA CYS A 392 23.72 18.84 -17.10
C CYS A 392 22.38 18.50 -17.78
N LEU A 393 21.25 18.99 -17.24
CA LEU A 393 19.93 18.83 -17.87
C LEU A 393 19.87 19.55 -19.22
N ASP A 394 20.37 20.77 -19.31
CA ASP A 394 20.35 21.55 -20.55
C ASP A 394 21.29 20.96 -21.61
N ALA A 395 22.48 20.48 -21.23
CA ALA A 395 23.34 19.72 -22.12
C ALA A 395 22.63 18.48 -22.70
N ARG A 396 21.89 17.74 -21.86
CA ARG A 396 21.14 16.54 -22.30
C ARG A 396 19.90 16.89 -23.12
N ILE A 397 19.21 17.98 -22.82
CA ILE A 397 18.11 18.50 -23.65
C ILE A 397 18.64 18.85 -25.04
N ASN A 398 19.77 19.57 -25.11
CA ASN A 398 20.40 19.94 -26.38
C ASN A 398 20.85 18.72 -27.19
N GLU A 399 21.49 17.72 -26.57
CA GLU A 399 21.86 16.45 -27.23
C GLU A 399 20.64 15.74 -27.85
N LEU A 400 19.49 15.75 -27.15
CA LEU A 400 18.25 15.16 -27.66
C LEU A 400 17.59 16.02 -28.76
N LEU A 401 17.75 17.34 -28.73
CA LEU A 401 17.32 18.24 -29.80
C LEU A 401 18.17 18.06 -31.07
N GLU A 402 19.49 17.93 -30.94
CA GLU A 402 20.40 17.60 -32.05
C GLU A 402 20.05 16.24 -32.68
N ARG A 403 19.70 15.24 -31.85
CA ARG A 403 19.19 13.93 -32.30
C ARG A 403 17.81 14.00 -33.01
N LEU A 404 17.04 15.08 -32.84
CA LEU A 404 15.80 15.34 -33.59
C LEU A 404 16.08 16.10 -34.89
N GLN A 405 16.91 17.14 -34.85
CA GLN A 405 17.32 17.93 -36.02
C GLN A 405 18.05 17.07 -37.06
N SER A 406 19.00 16.23 -36.62
CA SER A 406 19.70 15.26 -37.49
C SER A 406 18.78 14.16 -38.07
N ARG A 407 17.55 14.03 -37.56
CA ARG A 407 16.48 13.17 -38.10
C ARG A 407 15.47 13.95 -38.97
N GLY A 408 15.77 15.19 -39.31
CA GLY A 408 14.92 16.03 -40.18
C GLY A 408 13.75 16.72 -39.48
N TYR A 409 13.70 16.70 -38.14
CA TYR A 409 12.69 17.45 -37.37
C TYR A 409 13.25 18.78 -36.88
N ALA A 410 12.81 19.87 -37.52
CA ALA A 410 12.75 21.17 -36.88
C ALA A 410 11.63 21.17 -35.81
N LEU A 411 11.81 22.00 -34.78
CA LEU A 411 10.85 22.25 -33.69
C LEU A 411 10.36 23.69 -33.75
#